data_AF-A0AAV5FIE6-F1
#
_entry.id   AF-A0AAV5FIE6-F1
#
_cell.length_a   1.000
_cell.length_b   1.000
_cell.length_c   1.000
_cell.angle_alpha   90.00
_cell.angle_beta   90.00
_cell.angle_gamma   90.00
#
_symmetry.space_group_name_H-M   'P 1'
#
loop_
_entity.id
_entity.type
_entity.pdbx_description
1 polymer ?
#
loop_
_entity_poly.entity_id
_entity_poly.type
_entity_poly.pdbx_seq_one_letter_code
_entity_poly.pdbx_strand_id
1 'polypeptide(L)'
;MVNNQFPGNSSFIYYVTIVNTEEEISITYSLSEGAPYSRFVLTYSGEYQLESWKPSGWAIVWKWFTDKCNLYGYCGPYGYCDNSVPDVTCKCLNGFEPVSLEEWNRGRFSQGCRQKEARKCSDGFLALPGMKAPDKFILVKNRNFKECAAECTMNCSCVAYAYSNMSTSTMKGDGTRCFVWTTDLIDTENYGNSAASDTLYLRIAGLDDGV
;
A
#
# COMPACT_ATOMS: atom_id res chain seq x y z
N MET A 1 8.39 -1.99 -15.55
CA MET A 1 8.79 -0.56 -15.54
C MET A 1 7.58 0.25 -15.12
N VAL A 2 7.58 0.79 -13.90
CA VAL A 2 6.53 1.72 -13.45
C VAL A 2 7.12 3.12 -13.59
N ASN A 3 6.65 3.86 -14.59
CA ASN A 3 7.18 5.17 -14.94
C ASN A 3 6.35 6.23 -14.18
N ASN A 4 6.73 6.54 -12.94
CA ASN A 4 6.05 7.57 -12.17
C ASN A 4 6.63 8.94 -12.51
N GLN A 5 5.89 9.75 -13.27
CA GLN A 5 6.21 11.15 -13.51
C GLN A 5 5.73 11.99 -12.32
N PHE A 6 6.67 12.58 -11.57
CA PHE A 6 6.32 13.57 -10.55
C PHE A 6 6.31 14.96 -11.21
N PRO A 7 5.19 15.71 -11.18
CA PRO A 7 5.13 17.05 -11.73
C PRO A 7 5.82 18.02 -10.77
N GLY A 8 7.15 18.06 -10.82
CA GLY A 8 7.91 19.21 -10.35
C GLY A 8 7.68 20.36 -11.33
N ASN A 9 7.62 21.59 -10.83
CA ASN A 9 7.31 22.83 -11.56
C ASN A 9 8.41 23.26 -12.57
N SER A 10 9.00 22.30 -13.29
CA SER A 10 10.19 22.38 -14.13
C SER A 10 10.19 21.25 -15.17
N SER A 11 10.49 21.57 -16.43
CA SER A 11 10.36 20.74 -17.64
C SER A 11 11.26 19.49 -17.75
N PHE A 12 11.68 18.89 -16.64
CA PHE A 12 12.62 17.76 -16.62
C PHE A 12 11.96 16.48 -16.11
N ILE A 13 12.42 15.34 -16.62
CA ILE A 13 11.85 14.02 -16.31
C ILE A 13 12.81 13.26 -15.40
N TYR A 14 12.27 12.72 -14.31
CA TYR A 14 12.94 11.76 -13.44
C TYR A 14 12.56 10.35 -13.90
N TYR A 15 13.54 9.57 -14.34
CA TYR A 15 13.34 8.17 -14.66
C TYR A 15 13.71 7.34 -13.44
N VAL A 16 12.73 6.69 -12.83
CA VAL A 16 12.94 5.81 -11.66
C VAL A 16 12.83 4.36 -12.11
N THR A 17 13.83 3.55 -11.79
CA THR A 17 13.89 2.13 -12.13
C THR A 17 14.10 1.30 -10.88
N ILE A 18 13.25 0.30 -10.69
CA ILE A 18 13.45 -0.75 -9.69
C ILE A 18 14.24 -1.86 -10.36
N VAL A 19 15.47 -2.08 -9.89
CA VAL A 19 16.32 -3.21 -10.27
C VAL A 19 16.00 -4.33 -9.28
N ASN A 20 15.58 -5.47 -9.81
CA ASN A 20 15.25 -6.65 -9.02
C ASN A 20 15.94 -7.86 -9.65
N THR A 21 17.08 -8.24 -9.08
CA THR A 21 17.88 -9.40 -9.48
C THR A 21 17.90 -10.41 -8.33
N GLU A 22 18.52 -11.57 -8.56
CA GLU A 22 18.76 -12.54 -7.48
C GLU A 22 19.74 -12.02 -6.41
N GLU A 23 20.55 -11.02 -6.74
CA GLU A 23 21.61 -10.48 -5.87
C GLU A 23 21.19 -9.18 -5.17
N GLU A 24 20.41 -8.32 -5.84
CA GLU A 24 20.01 -7.02 -5.30
C GLU A 24 18.58 -6.64 -5.67
N ILE A 25 17.95 -5.92 -4.74
CA ILE A 25 16.76 -5.12 -5.01
C ILE A 25 17.14 -3.68 -4.72
N SER A 26 17.25 -2.86 -5.76
CA SER A 26 17.70 -1.47 -5.66
C SER A 26 16.78 -0.53 -6.45
N ILE A 27 16.71 0.72 -6.01
CA ILE A 27 16.04 1.80 -6.75
C ILE A 27 17.13 2.68 -7.32
N THR A 28 17.12 2.85 -8.63
CA THR A 28 18.03 3.74 -9.36
C THR A 28 17.22 4.84 -10.04
N TYR A 29 17.83 6.00 -10.25
CA TYR A 29 17.20 7.08 -11.00
C TYR A 29 18.17 7.76 -11.94
N SER A 30 17.64 8.26 -13.06
CA SER A 30 18.35 9.11 -14.00
C SER A 30 17.48 10.31 -14.37
N LEU A 31 18.12 11.33 -14.94
CA LEU A 31 17.49 12.61 -15.28
C LEU A 31 17.52 12.81 -16.79
N SER A 32 16.51 13.48 -17.33
CA SER A 32 16.51 13.92 -18.73
C SER A 32 17.69 14.85 -19.04
N GLU A 33 18.12 14.88 -20.30
CA GLU A 33 19.18 15.77 -20.74
C GLU A 33 18.85 17.24 -20.40
N GLY A 34 19.87 18.00 -19.95
CA GLY A 34 19.71 19.38 -19.52
C GLY A 34 19.11 19.57 -18.11
N ALA A 35 18.77 18.49 -17.40
CA ALA A 35 18.26 18.60 -16.03
C ALA A 35 19.34 19.06 -15.03
N PRO A 36 18.98 19.90 -14.05
CA PRO A 36 19.87 20.24 -12.94
C PRO A 36 20.23 19.02 -12.09
N TYR A 37 21.42 19.06 -11.45
CA TYR A 37 21.80 18.06 -10.47
C TYR A 37 20.71 17.89 -9.42
N SER A 38 20.35 16.65 -9.13
CA SER A 38 19.28 16.32 -8.20
C SER A 38 19.71 15.17 -7.30
N ARG A 39 19.16 15.11 -6.09
CA ARG A 39 19.49 14.09 -5.09
C ARG A 39 18.29 13.76 -4.22
N PHE A 40 18.19 12.49 -3.83
CA PHE A 40 17.32 12.08 -2.72
C PHE A 40 18.06 12.26 -1.40
N VAL A 41 17.39 12.84 -0.41
CA VAL A 41 17.96 13.15 0.92
C VAL A 41 16.99 12.67 2.00
N LEU A 42 17.51 11.91 2.96
CA LEU A 42 16.84 11.67 4.23
C LEU A 42 17.36 12.71 5.22
N THR A 43 16.49 13.64 5.64
CA THR A 43 16.87 14.68 6.59
C THR A 43 17.01 14.13 8.01
N TYR A 44 17.62 14.92 8.90
CA TYR A 44 17.70 14.59 10.33
C TYR A 44 16.32 14.48 11.02
N SER A 45 15.29 15.12 10.45
CA SER A 45 13.90 15.04 10.92
C SER A 45 13.16 13.80 10.41
N GLY A 46 13.81 12.94 9.61
CA GLY A 46 13.19 11.75 9.01
C GLY A 46 12.37 12.04 7.75
N GLU A 47 12.49 13.23 7.16
CA GLU A 47 11.80 13.54 5.90
C GLU A 47 12.62 13.04 4.71
N TYR A 48 11.98 12.25 3.84
CA TYR A 48 12.57 11.86 2.56
C TYR A 48 12.21 12.88 1.49
N GLN A 49 13.22 13.52 0.92
CA GLN A 49 13.09 14.67 0.02
C GLN A 49 13.82 14.39 -1.29
N LEU A 50 13.25 14.89 -2.37
CA LEU A 50 13.96 15.08 -3.64
C LEU A 50 14.36 16.54 -3.73
N GLU A 51 15.66 16.79 -3.80
CA GLU A 51 16.24 18.12 -3.95
C GLU A 51 16.85 18.29 -5.33
N SER A 52 16.74 19.50 -5.88
CA SER A 52 17.29 19.87 -7.18
C SER A 52 18.08 21.17 -7.07
N TRP A 53 19.22 21.22 -7.75
CA TRP A 53 20.13 22.35 -7.68
C TRP A 53 19.58 23.56 -8.45
N LYS A 54 19.64 24.74 -7.81
CA LYS A 54 19.31 26.04 -8.38
C LYS A 54 20.47 27.02 -8.14
N PRO A 55 20.52 28.17 -8.83
CA PRO A 55 21.58 29.17 -8.58
C PRO A 55 21.72 29.61 -7.12
N SER A 56 20.62 29.58 -6.36
CA SER A 56 20.58 29.90 -4.92
C SER A 56 20.89 28.71 -4.00
N GLY A 57 21.22 27.53 -4.54
CA GLY A 57 21.51 26.30 -3.78
C GLY A 57 20.50 25.16 -4.02
N TRP A 58 20.54 24.15 -3.14
CA TRP A 58 19.61 23.02 -3.18
C TRP A 58 18.18 23.47 -2.85
N ALA A 59 17.23 23.13 -3.73
CA ALA A 59 15.81 23.42 -3.54
C ALA A 59 15.00 22.12 -3.50
N ILE A 60 14.09 22.02 -2.55
CA ILE A 60 13.17 20.88 -2.43
C ILE A 60 12.19 20.91 -3.59
N VAL A 61 12.14 19.85 -4.39
CA VAL A 61 11.18 19.69 -5.49
C VAL A 61 10.04 18.75 -5.14
N TRP A 62 10.27 17.81 -4.22
CA TRP A 62 9.26 16.85 -3.79
C TRP A 62 9.56 16.28 -2.38
N LYS A 63 8.52 15.89 -1.65
CA LYS A 63 8.60 15.27 -0.31
C LYS A 63 7.69 14.04 -0.24
N TRP A 64 8.18 12.96 0.37
CA TRP A 64 7.41 11.71 0.56
C TRP A 64 6.35 11.82 1.68
N PHE A 65 6.54 12.68 2.68
CA PHE A 65 5.71 12.75 3.89
C PHE A 65 4.82 14.00 3.98
N THR A 66 4.03 14.30 2.94
CA THR A 66 3.16 15.49 3.00
C THR A 66 1.93 15.30 3.88
N ASP A 67 1.45 14.06 4.02
CA ASP A 67 0.14 13.78 4.62
C ASP A 67 0.23 12.86 5.85
N LYS A 68 -0.63 13.13 6.84
CA LYS A 68 -0.66 12.37 8.11
C LYS A 68 -0.87 10.87 7.88
N CYS A 69 -1.53 10.50 6.80
CA CYS A 69 -1.79 9.11 6.43
C CYS A 69 -0.54 8.33 6.00
N ASN A 70 0.55 9.01 5.67
CA ASN A 70 1.81 8.35 5.35
C ASN A 70 2.59 7.94 6.61
N LEU A 71 2.11 8.30 7.81
CA LEU A 71 2.65 7.79 9.07
C LEU A 71 2.22 6.34 9.25
N TYR A 72 3.21 5.49 9.54
CA TYR A 72 2.97 4.06 9.72
C TYR A 72 1.85 3.79 10.73
N GLY A 73 0.81 3.07 10.28
CA GLY A 73 -0.31 2.68 11.14
C GLY A 73 -1.16 3.84 11.66
N TYR A 74 -1.18 5.00 10.97
CA TYR A 74 -1.93 6.19 11.38
C TYR A 74 -3.40 5.91 11.71
N CYS A 75 -4.06 5.08 10.91
CA CYS A 75 -5.48 4.72 11.09
C CYS A 75 -5.73 3.54 12.05
N GLY A 76 -4.68 2.99 12.66
CA GLY A 76 -4.75 1.82 13.53
C GLY A 76 -5.17 0.52 12.80
N PRO A 77 -5.33 -0.58 13.56
CA PRO A 77 -5.76 -1.87 13.01
C PRO A 77 -7.13 -1.81 12.33
N TYR A 78 -7.27 -2.44 11.16
CA TYR A 78 -8.50 -2.46 10.33
C TYR A 78 -9.07 -1.08 9.95
N GLY A 79 -8.34 -0.01 10.24
CA GLY A 79 -8.54 1.31 9.68
C GLY A 79 -7.68 1.47 8.43
N TYR A 80 -8.18 2.25 7.48
CA TYR A 80 -7.42 2.63 6.30
C TYR A 80 -7.57 4.11 6.02
N CYS A 81 -6.54 4.70 5.43
CA CYS A 81 -6.63 6.07 4.94
C CYS A 81 -7.16 6.12 3.52
N ASP A 82 -8.15 6.97 3.25
CA ASP A 82 -8.72 7.11 1.93
C ASP A 82 -8.10 8.28 1.16
N ASN A 83 -7.01 8.00 0.44
CA ASN A 83 -6.34 8.98 -0.42
C ASN A 83 -7.04 9.19 -1.78
N SER A 84 -8.14 8.45 -2.04
CA SER A 84 -8.91 8.60 -3.28
C SER A 84 -9.87 9.80 -3.26
N VAL A 85 -10.01 10.47 -2.12
CA VAL A 85 -10.92 11.60 -1.91
C VAL A 85 -10.15 12.85 -1.43
N PRO A 86 -10.66 14.08 -1.67
CA PRO A 86 -9.98 15.31 -1.26
C PRO A 86 -9.79 15.44 0.26
N ASP A 87 -10.80 15.08 1.05
CA ASP A 87 -10.75 15.14 2.51
C ASP A 87 -10.21 13.81 3.08
N VAL A 88 -8.90 13.66 2.99
CA VAL A 88 -8.17 12.47 3.40
C VAL A 88 -8.34 12.24 4.91
N THR A 89 -9.01 11.15 5.26
CA THR A 89 -9.26 10.76 6.66
C THR A 89 -9.29 9.24 6.81
N CYS A 90 -9.20 8.77 8.04
CA CYS A 90 -9.30 7.36 8.36
C CYS A 90 -10.75 6.87 8.31
N LYS A 91 -10.93 5.70 7.70
CA LYS A 91 -12.19 4.96 7.65
C LYS A 91 -11.95 3.54 8.17
N CYS A 92 -12.99 2.92 8.73
CA CYS A 92 -12.94 1.49 9.01
C CYS A 92 -13.21 0.68 7.74
N LEU A 93 -12.52 -0.45 7.59
CA LEU A 93 -12.85 -1.43 6.56
C LEU A 93 -14.32 -1.87 6.68
N ASN A 94 -14.92 -2.28 5.56
CA ASN A 94 -16.29 -2.81 5.56
C ASN A 94 -16.44 -3.95 6.58
N GLY A 95 -17.53 -3.94 7.36
CA GLY A 95 -17.76 -4.92 8.43
C GLY A 95 -17.08 -4.58 9.77
N PHE A 96 -16.36 -3.45 9.84
CA PHE A 96 -15.71 -2.97 11.07
C PHE A 96 -16.29 -1.63 11.52
N GLU A 97 -16.10 -1.31 12.80
CA GLU A 97 -16.50 -0.06 13.44
C GLU A 97 -15.38 0.45 14.36
N PRO A 98 -15.32 1.75 14.66
CA PRO A 98 -14.29 2.30 15.55
C PRO A 98 -14.31 1.62 16.93
N VAL A 99 -13.14 1.33 17.49
CA VAL A 99 -13.04 0.81 18.86
C VAL A 99 -13.59 1.82 19.87
N SER A 100 -13.29 3.11 19.66
CA SER A 100 -13.83 4.24 20.42
C SER A 100 -14.36 5.30 19.48
N LEU A 101 -15.70 5.45 19.42
CA LEU A 101 -16.34 6.47 18.59
C LEU A 101 -15.99 7.90 19.03
N GLU A 102 -15.78 8.11 20.34
CA GLU A 102 -15.39 9.41 20.89
C GLU A 102 -14.01 9.85 20.38
N GLU A 103 -13.01 8.95 20.45
CA GLU A 103 -11.66 9.25 19.98
C GLU A 103 -11.61 9.37 18.46
N TRP A 104 -12.36 8.52 17.75
CA TRP A 104 -12.50 8.59 16.29
C TRP A 104 -13.04 9.95 15.82
N ASN A 105 -14.09 10.46 16.47
CA ASN A 105 -14.67 11.77 16.16
C ASN A 105 -13.75 12.95 16.52
N ARG A 106 -12.75 12.72 17.39
CA ARG A 106 -11.69 13.70 17.70
C ARG A 106 -10.47 13.59 16.77
N GLY A 107 -10.52 12.73 15.76
CA GLY A 107 -9.40 12.50 14.84
C GLY A 107 -8.26 11.68 15.43
N ARG A 108 -8.53 10.87 16.46
CA ARG A 108 -7.56 9.98 17.11
C ARG A 108 -7.86 8.54 16.71
N PHE A 109 -7.13 8.05 15.72
CA PHE A 109 -7.42 6.78 15.05
C PHE A 109 -6.54 5.60 15.51
N SER A 110 -5.63 5.81 16.47
CA SER A 110 -4.62 4.81 16.85
C SER A 110 -5.20 3.48 17.38
N GLN A 111 -6.40 3.50 17.97
CA GLN A 111 -7.08 2.28 18.41
C GLN A 111 -7.69 1.48 17.24
N GLY A 112 -7.79 2.08 16.06
CA GLY A 112 -8.35 1.44 14.87
C GLY A 112 -9.81 1.05 15.01
N CYS A 113 -10.14 -0.06 14.37
CA CYS A 113 -11.48 -0.58 14.25
C CYS A 113 -11.57 -2.02 14.74
N ARG A 114 -12.72 -2.37 15.33
CA ARG A 114 -13.08 -3.74 15.69
C ARG A 114 -14.15 -4.26 14.75
N GLN A 115 -14.28 -5.57 14.70
CA GLN A 115 -15.29 -6.19 13.88
C GLN A 115 -16.70 -6.02 14.49
N LYS A 116 -17.71 -5.80 13.66
CA LYS A 116 -19.11 -5.68 14.09
C LYS A 116 -19.71 -7.03 14.50
N GLU A 117 -19.35 -8.09 13.79
CA GLU A 117 -19.88 -9.44 13.98
C GLU A 117 -18.75 -10.46 14.06
N ALA A 118 -18.97 -11.58 14.75
CA ALA A 118 -17.96 -12.63 14.89
C ALA A 118 -17.77 -13.40 13.58
N ARG A 119 -16.51 -13.62 13.17
CA ARG A 119 -16.19 -14.43 11.98
C ARG A 119 -16.42 -15.91 12.20
N LYS A 120 -16.82 -16.57 11.14
CA LYS A 120 -16.80 -18.02 10.95
C LYS A 120 -15.73 -18.37 9.93
N CYS A 121 -15.17 -19.57 10.04
CA CYS A 121 -14.15 -20.02 9.07
C CYS A 121 -14.71 -20.19 7.65
N SER A 122 -16.02 -20.45 7.54
CA SER A 122 -16.75 -20.55 6.27
C SER A 122 -17.11 -19.19 5.65
N ASP A 123 -16.77 -18.08 6.29
CA ASP A 123 -17.01 -16.75 5.74
C ASP A 123 -16.19 -16.53 4.47
N GLY A 124 -16.82 -15.97 3.46
CA GLY A 124 -16.23 -15.57 2.20
C GLY A 124 -15.52 -14.22 2.27
N PHE A 125 -15.13 -13.74 1.08
CA PHE A 125 -14.24 -12.60 0.94
C PHE A 125 -14.87 -11.46 0.16
N LEU A 126 -14.78 -10.25 0.73
CA LEU A 126 -15.15 -9.02 0.07
C LEU A 126 -13.94 -8.45 -0.66
N ALA A 127 -14.08 -8.21 -1.97
CA ALA A 127 -13.05 -7.55 -2.77
C ALA A 127 -13.05 -6.04 -2.54
N LEU A 128 -11.91 -5.51 -2.12
CA LEU A 128 -11.64 -4.08 -1.93
C LEU A 128 -10.55 -3.65 -2.93
N PRO A 129 -10.93 -3.11 -4.11
CA PRO A 129 -9.97 -2.64 -5.10
C PRO A 129 -9.34 -1.30 -4.67
N GLY A 130 -8.20 -0.96 -5.27
CA GLY A 130 -7.56 0.33 -5.06
C GLY A 130 -6.72 0.42 -3.78
N MET A 131 -6.49 -0.70 -3.10
CA MET A 131 -5.86 -0.75 -1.80
C MET A 131 -4.34 -0.87 -1.91
N LYS A 132 -3.60 -0.14 -1.08
CA LYS A 132 -2.22 -0.46 -0.72
C LYS A 132 -2.24 -1.75 0.10
N ALA A 133 -1.38 -2.71 -0.24
CA ALA A 133 -1.23 -3.93 0.54
C ALA A 133 -0.86 -3.60 2.01
N PRO A 134 -1.64 -4.08 3.00
CA PRO A 134 -1.31 -3.89 4.41
C PRO A 134 0.04 -4.51 4.77
N ASP A 135 0.69 -4.00 5.82
CA ASP A 135 1.94 -4.58 6.33
C ASP A 135 1.70 -5.95 6.99
N LYS A 136 2.78 -6.67 7.36
CA LYS A 136 2.76 -7.98 8.03
C LYS A 136 2.12 -9.11 7.21
N PHE A 137 2.19 -9.01 5.89
CA PHE A 137 1.78 -10.10 5.00
C PHE A 137 2.75 -11.27 5.08
N ILE A 138 2.21 -12.47 4.84
CA ILE A 138 2.97 -13.67 4.51
C ILE A 138 2.97 -13.78 2.97
N LEU A 139 4.16 -13.74 2.35
CA LEU A 139 4.31 -13.97 0.92
C LEU A 139 4.37 -15.48 0.64
N VAL A 140 3.34 -15.99 -0.04
CA VAL A 140 3.29 -17.37 -0.52
C VAL A 140 3.71 -17.38 -1.99
N LYS A 141 4.77 -18.12 -2.32
CA LYS A 141 5.31 -18.19 -3.69
C LYS A 141 4.63 -19.29 -4.50
N ASN A 142 4.71 -19.22 -5.83
CA ASN A 142 4.23 -20.24 -6.76
C ASN A 142 2.76 -20.57 -6.54
N ARG A 143 1.91 -19.53 -6.55
CA ARG A 143 0.46 -19.66 -6.41
C ARG A 143 -0.20 -18.89 -7.52
N ASN A 144 -1.18 -19.50 -8.17
CA ASN A 144 -2.12 -18.74 -8.98
C ASN A 144 -3.20 -18.09 -8.10
N PHE A 145 -4.07 -17.28 -8.71
CA PHE A 145 -5.14 -16.58 -8.00
C PHE A 145 -6.02 -17.50 -7.12
N LYS A 146 -6.46 -18.65 -7.67
CA LYS A 146 -7.35 -19.59 -6.97
C LYS A 146 -6.64 -20.27 -5.82
N GLU A 147 -5.38 -20.65 -6.02
CA GLU A 147 -4.58 -21.26 -4.97
C GLU A 147 -4.28 -20.26 -3.86
N CYS A 148 -4.03 -18.98 -4.20
CA CYS A 148 -3.84 -17.92 -3.21
C CYS A 148 -5.09 -17.69 -2.35
N ALA A 149 -6.27 -17.69 -2.98
CA ALA A 149 -7.53 -17.65 -2.25
C ALA A 149 -7.68 -18.86 -1.31
N ALA A 150 -7.37 -20.06 -1.81
CA ALA A 150 -7.44 -21.29 -1.03
C ALA A 150 -6.52 -21.31 0.20
N GLU A 151 -5.30 -20.75 0.11
CA GLU A 151 -4.39 -20.60 1.27
C GLU A 151 -5.05 -19.82 2.41
N CYS A 152 -5.85 -18.81 2.07
CA CYS A 152 -6.59 -18.06 3.06
C CYS A 152 -7.86 -18.79 3.51
N THR A 153 -8.68 -19.31 2.58
CA THR A 153 -9.93 -20.02 2.88
C THR A 153 -9.71 -21.19 3.84
N MET A 154 -8.67 -22.01 3.61
CA MET A 154 -8.36 -23.19 4.43
C MET A 154 -7.76 -22.84 5.80
N ASN A 155 -7.34 -21.60 6.01
CA ASN A 155 -6.81 -21.13 7.27
C ASN A 155 -7.83 -20.24 7.99
N CYS A 156 -8.46 -20.78 9.04
CA CYS A 156 -9.46 -20.04 9.82
C CYS A 156 -8.92 -18.79 10.54
N SER A 157 -7.59 -18.67 10.68
CA SER A 157 -6.96 -17.46 11.23
C SER A 157 -6.67 -16.41 10.15
N CYS A 158 -6.79 -16.77 8.87
CA CYS A 158 -6.58 -15.83 7.79
C CYS A 158 -7.68 -14.77 7.77
N VAL A 159 -7.29 -13.50 7.78
CA VAL A 159 -8.19 -12.35 7.78
C VAL A 159 -8.34 -11.70 6.41
N ALA A 160 -7.35 -11.84 5.53
CA ALA A 160 -7.41 -11.33 4.17
C ALA A 160 -6.35 -11.98 3.28
N TYR A 161 -6.52 -11.87 1.96
CA TYR A 161 -5.48 -12.16 0.99
C TYR A 161 -5.46 -11.13 -0.15
N ALA A 162 -4.38 -11.09 -0.91
CA ALA A 162 -4.26 -10.30 -2.11
C ALA A 162 -3.42 -11.06 -3.13
N TYR A 163 -3.75 -10.90 -4.41
CA TYR A 163 -3.03 -11.54 -5.49
C TYR A 163 -2.78 -10.57 -6.62
N SER A 164 -1.55 -10.58 -7.13
CA SER A 164 -1.22 -9.92 -8.39
C SER A 164 -0.19 -10.74 -9.16
N ASN A 165 -0.28 -10.69 -10.48
CA ASN A 165 0.74 -11.24 -11.36
C ASN A 165 1.51 -10.09 -11.99
N MET A 166 2.75 -9.87 -11.53
CA MET A 166 3.65 -8.85 -12.07
C MET A 166 4.71 -9.44 -12.99
N SER A 167 4.53 -10.68 -13.45
CA SER A 167 5.47 -11.33 -14.36
C SER A 167 5.56 -10.52 -15.66
N THR A 168 6.76 -10.05 -15.99
CA THR A 168 7.06 -9.42 -17.28
C THR A 168 7.92 -10.35 -18.13
N SER A 169 7.93 -10.15 -19.45
CA SER A 169 8.78 -10.91 -20.38
C SER A 169 10.29 -10.82 -20.07
N THR A 170 10.70 -9.86 -19.24
CA THR A 170 12.08 -9.62 -18.83
C THR A 170 12.41 -10.14 -17.42
N MET A 171 11.42 -10.55 -16.62
CA MET A 171 11.67 -11.13 -15.30
C MET A 171 12.11 -12.58 -15.44
N LYS A 172 13.19 -12.94 -14.74
CA LYS A 172 13.56 -14.33 -14.51
C LYS A 172 12.92 -14.77 -13.19
N GLY A 173 12.04 -15.77 -13.24
CA GLY A 173 11.36 -16.32 -12.07
C GLY A 173 9.87 -16.01 -11.98
N ASP A 174 9.26 -16.43 -10.86
CA ASP A 174 7.84 -16.23 -10.57
C ASP A 174 7.58 -14.79 -10.13
N GLY A 175 6.88 -14.02 -10.98
CA GLY A 175 6.46 -12.64 -10.68
C GLY A 175 5.09 -12.58 -9.99
N THR A 176 4.51 -13.71 -9.57
CA THR A 176 3.27 -13.70 -8.80
C THR A 176 3.52 -13.28 -7.36
N ARG A 177 2.59 -12.50 -6.82
CA ARG A 177 2.54 -12.09 -5.42
C ARG A 177 1.25 -12.62 -4.84
N CYS A 178 1.33 -13.66 -4.02
CA CYS A 178 0.24 -14.06 -3.15
C CYS A 178 0.53 -13.61 -1.72
N PHE A 179 -0.24 -12.67 -1.23
CA PHE A 179 -0.14 -12.14 0.13
C PHE A 179 -1.28 -12.69 0.96
N VAL A 180 -0.96 -13.21 2.14
CA VAL A 180 -1.92 -13.76 3.10
C VAL A 180 -1.69 -13.10 4.46
N TRP A 181 -2.75 -12.62 5.10
CA TRP A 181 -2.70 -12.04 6.43
C TRP A 181 -3.38 -12.93 7.44
N THR A 182 -2.70 -13.25 8.54
CA THR A 182 -3.23 -14.03 9.67
C THR A 182 -3.31 -13.23 10.97
N THR A 183 -2.90 -11.96 10.91
CA THR A 183 -2.95 -11.00 12.01
C THR A 183 -3.72 -9.77 11.56
N ASP A 184 -3.97 -8.85 12.49
CA ASP A 184 -4.64 -7.59 12.19
C ASP A 184 -3.98 -6.83 11.03
N LEU A 185 -4.83 -6.25 10.18
CA LEU A 185 -4.42 -5.44 9.04
C LEU A 185 -4.01 -4.07 9.53
N ILE A 186 -2.78 -3.66 9.25
CA ILE A 186 -2.23 -2.35 9.65
C ILE A 186 -1.56 -1.68 8.46
N ASP A 187 -1.50 -0.35 8.51
CA ASP A 187 -0.86 0.48 7.48
C ASP A 187 -1.55 0.42 6.10
N THR A 188 -2.87 0.24 6.13
CA THR A 188 -3.72 0.14 4.95
C THR A 188 -4.09 1.54 4.41
N GLU A 189 -4.06 1.70 3.09
CA GLU A 189 -4.48 2.93 2.41
C GLU A 189 -5.30 2.58 1.15
N ASN A 190 -6.17 3.47 0.72
CA ASN A 190 -6.87 3.40 -0.56
C ASN A 190 -6.30 4.48 -1.50
N TYR A 191 -5.64 4.05 -2.57
CA TYR A 191 -5.11 4.91 -3.63
C TYR A 191 -6.05 5.01 -4.84
N GLY A 192 -7.22 4.38 -4.81
CA GLY A 192 -8.11 4.31 -5.96
C GLY A 192 -7.43 3.64 -7.15
N ASN A 193 -7.63 4.17 -8.37
CA ASN A 193 -7.08 3.60 -9.61
C ASN A 193 -5.60 3.95 -9.84
N SER A 194 -4.77 3.82 -8.81
CA SER A 194 -3.31 4.02 -8.91
C SER A 194 -2.61 2.75 -9.38
N ALA A 195 -1.51 2.91 -10.14
CA ALA A 195 -0.67 1.80 -10.57
C ALA A 195 -0.01 1.02 -9.42
N ALA A 196 0.04 1.62 -8.22
CA ALA A 196 0.55 0.99 -7.00
C ALA A 196 -0.53 0.29 -6.16
N SER A 197 -1.79 0.28 -6.62
CA SER A 197 -2.89 -0.35 -5.91
C SER A 197 -3.07 -1.82 -6.28
N ASP A 198 -3.46 -2.61 -5.29
CA ASP A 198 -3.86 -4.01 -5.39
C ASP A 198 -5.35 -4.14 -4.99
N THR A 199 -5.94 -5.31 -5.24
CA THR A 199 -7.24 -5.69 -4.67
C THR A 199 -7.02 -6.52 -3.41
N LEU A 200 -7.49 -6.02 -2.27
CA LEU A 200 -7.49 -6.72 -0.99
C LEU A 200 -8.80 -7.52 -0.85
N TYR A 201 -8.70 -8.82 -0.66
CA TYR A 201 -9.84 -9.70 -0.42
C TYR A 201 -9.96 -9.93 1.09
N LEU A 202 -10.89 -9.21 1.72
CA LEU A 202 -11.08 -9.17 3.16
C LEU A 202 -12.11 -10.23 3.59
N ARG A 203 -11.79 -11.08 4.57
CA ARG A 203 -12.74 -12.05 5.12
C ARG A 203 -13.81 -11.34 5.95
N ILE A 204 -15.09 -11.49 5.60
CA ILE A 204 -16.21 -10.76 6.21
C ILE A 204 -17.26 -11.72 6.77
N ALA A 205 -17.69 -11.46 8.00
CA ALA A 205 -18.77 -12.20 8.66
C ALA A 205 -20.06 -12.19 7.83
N GLY A 206 -20.65 -13.38 7.64
CA GLY A 206 -21.96 -13.53 6.99
C GLY A 206 -21.96 -13.35 5.47
N LEU A 207 -20.81 -13.13 4.86
CA LEU A 207 -20.65 -13.26 3.41
C LEU A 207 -20.42 -14.74 3.11
N ASP A 208 -21.28 -15.37 2.31
CA ASP A 208 -21.04 -16.74 1.88
C ASP A 208 -19.96 -16.75 0.79
N ASP A 209 -19.07 -17.75 0.84
CA ASP A 209 -18.12 -18.05 -0.23
C ASP A 209 -18.96 -18.55 -1.42
N GLY A 210 -19.41 -17.62 -2.28
CA GLY A 210 -20.45 -17.83 -3.29
C GLY A 210 -20.10 -18.88 -4.35
N VAL A 211 -20.23 -20.16 -3.97
CA VAL A 211 -20.29 -21.33 -4.85
C VAL A 211 -21.61 -21.32 -5.63
#